data_AF-A0A536UXG4-F1
#
_entry.id   AF-A0A536UXG4-F1
#
_cell.length_a   1.000
_cell.length_b   1.000
_cell.length_c   1.000
_cell.angle_alpha   90.00
_cell.angle_beta   90.00
_cell.angle_gamma   90.00
#
_symmetry.space_group_name_H-M   'P 1'
#
loop_
_entity.id
_entity.type
_entity.pdbx_description
1 polymer ?
#
loop_
_entity_poly.entity_id
_entity_poly.type
_entity_poly.pdbx_seq_one_letter_code
_entity_poly.pdbx_strand_id
1 'polypeptide(L)'
;MQPHPAIPPFEPPPLLATITESGRRILWIVGVYRAVCGALLLGTAIFFDLRTIGIGAPNAFLTAAGLYFMFGMAAFWWVQRESLLLPLPALLLSLLFGDIFFIALLMYAGASAGGPLSILLFPQLAASGWLMRTQIAFFHAALASSVLIALDSWRLIDGLIPPTQILQTGLVGFGYFATVGIALALCRYTKASEDLAAQRGIDVANLEQVNRLIIQDMQDGVLVVDLNGVVRGHNAQVTRLLGRCTITGAGGRRISPSPCRRSRSRRRSACCEFAWCA
;
A
#
# COMPACT_ATOMS: atom_id res chain seq x y z
N MET A 1 4.64 43.68 10.05
CA MET A 1 4.52 42.57 9.08
C MET A 1 5.23 41.38 9.68
N GLN A 2 4.48 40.41 10.21
CA GLN A 2 5.08 39.17 10.72
C GLN A 2 5.50 38.30 9.53
N PRO A 3 6.72 37.74 9.53
CA PRO A 3 7.18 36.90 8.44
C PRO A 3 6.35 35.61 8.42
N HIS A 4 5.61 35.38 7.34
CA HIS A 4 4.95 34.10 7.10
C HIS A 4 6.03 33.00 6.94
N PRO A 5 5.89 31.86 7.63
CA PRO A 5 6.73 30.69 7.35
C PRO A 5 6.48 30.25 5.91
N ALA A 6 7.53 30.14 5.09
CA ALA A 6 7.45 29.83 3.66
C ALA A 6 7.10 28.35 3.35
N ILE A 7 6.85 27.53 4.37
CA ILE A 7 6.61 26.09 4.22
C ILE A 7 5.39 25.73 5.08
N PRO A 8 4.26 25.28 4.48
CA PRO A 8 3.13 24.80 5.25
C PRO A 8 3.55 23.58 6.08
N PRO A 9 2.98 23.38 7.29
CA PRO A 9 3.18 22.17 8.07
C PRO A 9 2.87 20.94 7.20
N PHE A 10 3.77 19.96 7.16
CA PHE A 10 3.50 18.68 6.51
C PHE A 10 2.42 17.97 7.32
N GLU A 11 1.17 18.10 6.88
CA GLU A 11 0.03 17.36 7.43
C GLU A 11 -0.03 16.04 6.65
N PRO A 12 0.36 14.91 7.25
CA PRO A 12 0.28 13.63 6.56
C PRO A 12 -1.18 13.40 6.14
N PRO A 13 -1.43 12.88 4.92
CA PRO A 13 -2.78 12.60 4.48
C PRO A 13 -3.47 11.69 5.52
N PRO A 14 -4.76 11.91 5.79
CA PRO A 14 -5.47 11.12 6.79
C PRO A 14 -5.35 9.64 6.42
N LEU A 15 -4.94 8.80 7.39
CA LEU A 15 -4.73 7.35 7.21
C LEU A 15 -5.92 6.63 6.55
N LEU A 16 -7.14 7.17 6.72
CA LEU A 16 -8.35 6.66 6.07
C LEU A 16 -8.34 6.85 4.54
N ALA A 17 -7.74 7.93 4.03
CA ALA A 17 -7.63 8.20 2.59
C ALA A 17 -6.64 7.26 1.91
N THR A 18 -5.49 6.97 2.54
CA THR A 18 -4.49 6.04 1.96
C THR A 18 -5.00 4.59 1.95
N ILE A 19 -5.75 4.17 2.98
CA ILE A 19 -6.39 2.84 3.04
C ILE A 19 -7.47 2.69 1.96
N THR A 20 -8.27 3.75 1.73
CA THR A 20 -9.33 3.72 0.71
C THR A 20 -8.78 3.75 -0.72
N GLU A 21 -7.72 4.50 -1.00
CA GLU A 21 -7.03 4.48 -2.30
C GLU A 21 -6.41 3.11 -2.60
N SER A 22 -5.74 2.51 -1.61
CA SER A 22 -5.13 1.18 -1.74
C SER A 22 -6.20 0.11 -2.02
N GLY A 23 -7.33 0.15 -1.30
CA GLY A 23 -8.46 -0.75 -1.54
C GLY A 23 -9.08 -0.59 -2.92
N ARG A 24 -9.24 0.66 -3.40
CA ARG A 24 -9.75 0.95 -4.74
C ARG A 24 -8.82 0.41 -5.83
N ARG A 25 -7.50 0.52 -5.65
CA ARG A 25 -6.51 -0.01 -6.61
C ARG A 25 -6.59 -1.53 -6.71
N ILE A 26 -6.74 -2.23 -5.58
CA ILE A 26 -6.91 -3.69 -5.58
C ILE A 26 -8.22 -4.09 -6.26
N LEU A 27 -9.32 -3.40 -5.97
CA LEU A 27 -10.60 -3.63 -6.64
C LEU A 27 -10.52 -3.43 -8.16
N TRP A 28 -9.80 -2.40 -8.60
CA TRP A 28 -9.58 -2.15 -10.02
C TRP A 28 -8.80 -3.30 -10.68
N ILE A 29 -7.71 -3.75 -10.06
CA ILE A 29 -6.91 -4.89 -10.56
C ILE A 29 -7.76 -6.15 -10.69
N VAL A 30 -8.58 -6.46 -9.68
CA VAL A 30 -9.48 -7.62 -9.69
C VAL A 30 -10.58 -7.46 -10.74
N GLY A 31 -11.11 -6.25 -10.92
CA GLY A 31 -12.09 -5.94 -11.95
C GLY A 31 -11.55 -6.15 -13.36
N VAL A 32 -10.32 -5.68 -13.62
CA VAL A 32 -9.61 -5.92 -14.89
C VAL A 32 -9.37 -7.41 -15.11
N TYR A 33 -8.86 -8.11 -14.09
CA TYR A 33 -8.68 -9.56 -14.13
C TYR A 33 -9.98 -10.28 -14.52
N ARG A 34 -11.09 -9.94 -13.88
CA ARG A 34 -12.41 -10.53 -14.18
C ARG A 34 -12.84 -10.26 -15.62
N ALA A 35 -12.69 -9.03 -16.10
CA ALA A 35 -13.03 -8.68 -17.48
C ALA A 35 -12.18 -9.44 -18.49
N VAL A 36 -10.87 -9.60 -18.23
CA VAL A 36 -9.94 -10.37 -19.06
C VAL A 36 -10.32 -11.85 -19.05
N CYS A 37 -10.55 -12.46 -17.89
CA CYS A 37 -10.98 -13.85 -17.80
C CYS A 37 -12.32 -14.09 -18.50
N GLY A 38 -13.29 -13.20 -18.33
CA GLY A 38 -14.56 -13.25 -19.06
C GLY A 38 -14.37 -13.16 -20.57
N ALA A 39 -13.50 -12.27 -21.04
CA ALA A 39 -13.19 -12.13 -22.47
C ALA A 39 -12.51 -13.38 -23.03
N LEU A 40 -11.57 -13.96 -22.28
CA LEU A 40 -10.90 -15.21 -22.66
C LEU A 40 -11.91 -16.36 -22.74
N LEU A 41 -12.77 -16.54 -21.74
CA LEU A 41 -13.79 -17.59 -21.72
C LEU A 41 -14.83 -17.42 -22.84
N LEU A 42 -15.25 -16.19 -23.12
CA LEU A 42 -16.15 -15.90 -24.23
C LEU A 42 -15.44 -16.15 -25.57
N GLY A 43 -14.17 -15.77 -25.68
CA GLY A 43 -13.33 -16.06 -26.83
C GLY A 43 -13.22 -17.56 -27.07
N THR A 44 -12.91 -18.36 -26.05
CA THR A 44 -12.83 -19.81 -26.22
C THR A 44 -14.18 -20.40 -26.63
N ALA A 45 -15.28 -19.89 -26.07
CA ALA A 45 -16.63 -20.31 -26.42
C ALA A 45 -17.03 -20.01 -27.88
N ILE A 46 -16.48 -18.96 -28.49
CA ILE A 46 -16.78 -18.55 -29.87
C ILE A 46 -15.82 -19.20 -30.88
N PHE A 47 -14.52 -19.26 -30.55
CA PHE A 47 -13.48 -19.69 -31.49
C PHE A 47 -13.23 -21.20 -31.51
N PHE A 48 -13.50 -21.91 -30.40
CA PHE A 48 -13.32 -23.36 -30.34
C PHE A 48 -14.65 -24.08 -30.46
N ASP A 49 -14.66 -25.21 -31.17
CA ASP A 49 -15.83 -26.08 -31.20
C ASP A 49 -15.95 -26.81 -29.86
N LEU A 50 -16.81 -26.29 -29.00
CA LEU A 50 -17.07 -26.80 -27.66
C LEU A 50 -17.50 -28.27 -27.65
N ARG A 51 -18.11 -28.78 -28.74
CA ARG A 51 -18.48 -30.20 -28.88
C ARG A 51 -17.25 -31.10 -28.94
N THR A 52 -16.17 -30.65 -29.58
CA THR A 52 -14.91 -31.41 -29.68
C THR A 52 -14.18 -31.52 -28.34
N ILE A 53 -14.47 -30.60 -27.41
CA ILE A 53 -13.88 -30.51 -26.07
C ILE A 53 -14.67 -31.35 -25.04
N GLY A 54 -15.76 -32.00 -25.48
CA GLY A 54 -16.61 -32.81 -24.60
C GLY A 54 -17.57 -31.99 -23.73
N ILE A 55 -17.86 -30.75 -24.12
CA ILE A 55 -18.85 -29.90 -23.45
C ILE A 55 -20.25 -30.36 -23.89
N GLY A 56 -21.01 -30.91 -22.96
CA GLY A 56 -22.33 -31.49 -23.23
C GLY A 56 -23.37 -30.47 -23.71
N ALA A 57 -23.25 -29.21 -23.29
CA ALA A 57 -24.19 -28.14 -23.63
C ALA A 57 -23.47 -26.87 -24.14
N PRO A 58 -23.03 -26.83 -25.41
CA PRO A 58 -22.21 -25.72 -25.94
C PRO A 58 -22.92 -24.37 -25.87
N ASN A 59 -24.24 -24.34 -26.13
CA ASN A 59 -25.04 -23.12 -26.03
C ASN A 59 -25.13 -22.59 -24.60
N ALA A 60 -25.24 -23.48 -23.60
CA ALA A 60 -25.28 -23.10 -22.20
C ALA A 60 -23.93 -22.55 -21.72
N PHE A 61 -22.83 -23.10 -22.23
CA PHE A 61 -21.49 -22.60 -21.91
C PHE A 61 -21.26 -21.21 -22.51
N LEU A 62 -21.66 -21.00 -23.77
CA LEU A 62 -21.57 -19.69 -24.43
C LEU A 62 -22.40 -18.62 -23.71
N THR A 63 -23.65 -18.93 -23.32
CA THR A 63 -24.48 -17.98 -22.56
C THR A 63 -23.91 -17.69 -21.18
N ALA A 64 -23.43 -18.71 -20.46
CA ALA A 64 -22.78 -18.51 -19.16
C ALA A 64 -21.50 -17.66 -19.26
N ALA A 65 -20.67 -17.90 -20.28
CA ALA A 65 -19.46 -17.11 -20.53
C ALA A 65 -19.79 -15.66 -20.89
N GLY A 66 -20.80 -15.45 -21.74
CA GLY A 66 -21.29 -14.12 -22.09
C GLY A 66 -21.84 -13.36 -20.89
N LEU A 67 -22.63 -14.02 -20.03
CA LEU A 67 -23.15 -13.43 -18.80
C LEU A 67 -22.02 -13.08 -17.82
N TYR A 68 -21.02 -13.95 -17.67
CA TYR A 68 -19.86 -13.67 -16.81
C TYR A 68 -19.04 -12.48 -17.33
N PHE A 69 -18.84 -12.38 -18.65
CA PHE A 69 -18.18 -11.23 -19.27
C PHE A 69 -18.96 -9.93 -19.04
N MET A 70 -20.28 -9.94 -19.25
CA MET A 70 -21.15 -8.79 -18.98
C MET A 70 -21.11 -8.38 -17.51
N PHE A 71 -21.14 -9.35 -16.59
CA PHE A 71 -20.98 -9.11 -15.16
C PHE A 71 -19.62 -8.49 -14.83
N GLY A 72 -18.53 -8.99 -15.44
CA GLY A 72 -17.19 -8.43 -15.29
C GLY A 72 -17.10 -6.98 -15.76
N MET A 73 -17.67 -6.69 -16.93
CA MET A 73 -17.71 -5.34 -17.48
C MET A 73 -18.54 -4.39 -16.63
N ALA A 74 -19.72 -4.83 -16.18
CA ALA A 74 -20.60 -4.06 -15.31
C ALA A 74 -19.92 -3.77 -13.96
N ALA A 75 -19.27 -4.76 -13.36
CA ALA A 75 -18.53 -4.60 -12.11
C ALA A 75 -17.35 -3.63 -12.27
N PHE A 76 -16.58 -3.74 -13.36
CA PHE A 76 -15.49 -2.82 -13.67
C PHE A 76 -16.00 -1.39 -13.86
N TRP A 77 -17.08 -1.22 -14.63
CA TRP A 77 -17.72 0.09 -14.84
C TRP A 77 -18.24 0.69 -13.53
N TRP A 78 -18.84 -0.14 -12.67
CA TRP A 78 -19.35 0.28 -11.37
C TRP A 78 -18.23 0.76 -10.44
N VAL A 79 -17.09 0.07 -10.42
CA VAL A 79 -15.91 0.46 -9.61
C VAL A 79 -15.30 1.78 -10.08
N GLN A 80 -15.43 2.14 -11.36
CA GLN A 80 -14.94 3.42 -11.89
C GLN A 80 -15.84 4.62 -11.56
N ARG A 81 -17.10 4.40 -11.18
CA ARG A 81 -17.97 5.52 -10.77
C ARG A 81 -17.57 6.00 -9.38
N GLU A 82 -17.24 7.29 -9.26
CA GLU A 82 -16.82 7.92 -8.00
C GLU A 82 -17.90 7.88 -6.90
N SER A 83 -19.16 7.71 -7.29
CA SER A 83 -20.29 7.57 -6.37
C SER A 83 -20.45 6.10 -5.92
N LEU A 84 -19.60 5.65 -5.00
CA LEU A 84 -19.81 4.37 -4.34
C LEU A 84 -20.99 4.48 -3.36
N LEU A 85 -22.20 4.25 -3.86
CA LEU A 85 -23.45 4.30 -3.08
C LEU A 85 -23.51 3.25 -1.95
N LEU A 86 -22.67 2.21 -2.03
CA LEU A 86 -22.61 1.10 -1.08
C LEU A 86 -21.27 1.09 -0.34
N PRO A 87 -21.25 0.67 0.94
CA PRO A 87 -20.00 0.45 1.64
C PRO A 87 -19.18 -0.63 0.92
N LEU A 88 -17.88 -0.35 0.70
CA LEU A 88 -16.90 -1.25 0.08
C LEU A 88 -17.04 -2.75 0.47
N PRO A 89 -17.21 -3.11 1.76
CA PRO A 89 -17.34 -4.51 2.14
C PRO A 89 -18.60 -5.19 1.60
N ALA A 90 -19.73 -4.49 1.51
CA ALA A 90 -20.96 -5.05 0.97
C ALA A 90 -20.85 -5.25 -0.55
N LEU A 91 -20.17 -4.33 -1.24
CA LEU A 91 -19.89 -4.46 -2.67
C LEU A 91 -19.04 -5.71 -2.95
N LEU A 92 -17.92 -5.88 -2.24
CA LEU A 92 -17.04 -7.06 -2.36
C LEU A 92 -17.79 -8.38 -2.14
N LEU A 93 -18.64 -8.43 -1.12
CA LEU A 93 -19.48 -9.58 -0.82
C LEU A 93 -20.35 -9.92 -2.04
N SER A 94 -21.10 -8.94 -2.54
CA SER A 94 -21.99 -9.13 -3.71
C SER A 94 -21.23 -9.56 -4.97
N LEU A 95 -20.04 -9.00 -5.20
CA LEU A 95 -19.21 -9.33 -6.34
C LEU A 95 -18.72 -10.78 -6.26
N LEU A 96 -18.28 -11.22 -5.10
CA LEU A 96 -17.79 -12.58 -4.92
C LEU A 96 -18.91 -13.62 -4.99
N PHE A 97 -20.09 -13.33 -4.43
CA PHE A 97 -21.27 -14.18 -4.62
C PHE A 97 -21.60 -14.34 -6.12
N GLY A 98 -21.52 -13.24 -6.87
CA GLY A 98 -21.65 -13.27 -8.33
C GLY A 98 -20.60 -14.15 -9.00
N ASP A 99 -19.32 -14.00 -8.64
CA ASP A 99 -18.24 -14.83 -9.18
C ASP A 99 -18.46 -16.33 -8.92
N ILE A 100 -18.81 -16.70 -7.68
CA ILE A 100 -19.07 -18.09 -7.30
C ILE A 100 -20.25 -18.63 -8.12
N PHE A 101 -21.32 -17.85 -8.26
CA PHE A 101 -22.50 -18.25 -9.03
C PHE A 101 -22.19 -18.46 -10.51
N PHE A 102 -21.52 -17.50 -11.16
CA PHE A 102 -21.20 -17.60 -12.58
C PHE A 102 -20.17 -18.69 -12.87
N ILE A 103 -19.17 -18.88 -12.00
CA ILE A 103 -18.19 -19.96 -12.15
C ILE A 103 -18.87 -21.31 -11.94
N ALA A 104 -19.77 -21.46 -10.96
CA ALA A 104 -20.56 -22.67 -10.80
C ALA A 104 -21.43 -22.96 -12.05
N LEU A 105 -22.05 -21.93 -12.63
CA LEU A 105 -22.84 -22.06 -13.86
C LEU A 105 -21.98 -22.51 -15.05
N LEU A 106 -20.78 -21.93 -15.20
CA LEU A 106 -19.80 -22.32 -16.21
C LEU A 106 -19.30 -23.75 -16.01
N MET A 107 -19.04 -24.16 -14.77
CA MET A 107 -18.63 -25.52 -14.43
C MET A 107 -19.72 -26.54 -14.74
N TYR A 108 -20.98 -26.19 -14.46
CA TYR A 108 -22.13 -27.02 -14.82
C TYR A 108 -22.26 -27.16 -16.34
N ALA A 109 -22.22 -26.05 -17.08
CA ALA A 109 -22.33 -26.06 -18.53
C ALA A 109 -21.15 -26.75 -19.23
N GLY A 110 -19.94 -26.63 -18.67
CA GLY A 110 -18.70 -27.20 -19.20
C GLY A 110 -18.58 -28.72 -19.02
N ALA A 111 -19.48 -29.36 -18.27
CA ALA A 111 -19.39 -30.78 -17.94
C ALA A 111 -17.96 -31.16 -17.49
N SER A 112 -17.41 -32.30 -17.89
CA SER A 112 -16.09 -32.77 -17.45
C SER A 112 -14.95 -31.74 -17.58
N ALA A 113 -15.03 -30.81 -18.54
CA ALA A 113 -14.05 -29.73 -18.72
C ALA A 113 -14.16 -28.57 -17.71
N GLY A 114 -15.19 -28.56 -16.85
CA GLY A 114 -15.46 -27.48 -15.90
C GLY A 114 -14.51 -27.42 -14.70
N GLY A 115 -13.90 -28.54 -14.27
CA GLY A 115 -13.08 -28.60 -13.05
C GLY A 115 -12.01 -27.50 -12.92
N PRO A 116 -11.18 -27.26 -13.95
CA PRO A 116 -10.15 -26.22 -13.92
C PRO A 116 -10.67 -24.79 -13.77
N LEU A 117 -11.93 -24.49 -14.10
CA LEU A 117 -12.49 -23.15 -14.00
C LEU A 117 -12.57 -22.63 -12.57
N SER A 118 -12.58 -23.55 -11.59
CA SER A 118 -12.50 -23.22 -10.16
C SER A 118 -11.27 -22.35 -9.84
N ILE A 119 -10.15 -22.53 -10.54
CA ILE A 119 -8.92 -21.76 -10.29
C ILE A 119 -9.11 -20.24 -10.47
N LEU A 120 -10.13 -19.83 -11.24
CA LEU A 120 -10.44 -18.44 -11.47
C LEU A 120 -10.95 -17.70 -10.22
N LEU A 121 -11.27 -18.40 -9.12
CA LEU A 121 -11.70 -17.77 -7.87
C LEU A 121 -10.54 -17.33 -6.96
N PHE A 122 -9.32 -17.83 -7.18
CA PHE A 122 -8.18 -17.56 -6.30
C PHE A 122 -7.86 -16.05 -6.15
N PRO A 123 -7.75 -15.26 -7.24
CA PRO A 123 -7.44 -13.84 -7.12
C PRO A 123 -8.52 -13.03 -6.37
N GLN A 124 -9.79 -13.40 -6.54
CA GLN A 124 -10.95 -12.76 -5.91
C GLN A 124 -10.97 -13.06 -4.41
N LEU A 125 -10.67 -14.31 -4.03
CA LEU A 125 -10.52 -14.70 -2.63
C LEU A 125 -9.30 -14.06 -1.97
N ALA A 126 -8.18 -13.96 -2.69
CA ALA A 126 -7.00 -13.24 -2.22
C ALA A 126 -7.31 -11.76 -1.94
N ALA A 127 -8.03 -11.10 -2.85
CA ALA A 127 -8.46 -9.71 -2.68
C ALA A 127 -9.42 -9.55 -1.49
N SER A 128 -10.35 -10.50 -1.32
CA SER A 128 -11.22 -10.56 -0.15
C SER A 128 -10.43 -10.67 1.17
N GLY A 129 -9.39 -11.51 1.21
CA GLY A 129 -8.50 -11.64 2.36
C GLY A 129 -7.70 -10.39 2.68
N TRP A 130 -7.38 -9.57 1.67
CA TRP A 130 -6.67 -8.32 1.86
C TRP A 130 -7.56 -7.18 2.36
N LEU A 131 -8.76 -7.04 1.79
CA LEU A 131 -9.65 -5.90 2.08
C LEU A 131 -10.57 -6.11 3.28
N MET A 132 -10.90 -7.37 3.64
CA MET A 132 -11.92 -7.64 4.65
C MET A 132 -11.35 -8.06 6.01
N ARG A 133 -12.22 -7.97 7.03
CA ARG A 133 -11.94 -8.53 8.35
C ARG A 133 -11.83 -10.06 8.25
N THR A 134 -10.94 -10.64 9.06
CA THR A 134 -10.60 -12.07 9.07
C THR A 134 -11.82 -13.01 9.00
N GLN A 135 -12.88 -12.72 9.75
CA GLN A 135 -14.07 -13.57 9.80
C GLN A 135 -14.83 -13.66 8.45
N ILE A 136 -14.99 -12.53 7.75
CA ILE A 136 -15.74 -12.47 6.49
C ILE A 136 -14.93 -13.14 5.37
N ALA A 137 -13.61 -12.95 5.36
CA ALA A 137 -12.75 -13.57 4.37
C ALA A 137 -12.75 -15.10 4.46
N PHE A 138 -12.72 -15.68 5.67
CA PHE A 138 -12.84 -17.14 5.83
C PHE A 138 -14.24 -17.65 5.49
N PHE A 139 -15.29 -16.89 5.76
CA PHE A 139 -16.64 -17.22 5.33
C PHE A 139 -16.73 -17.32 3.79
N HIS A 140 -16.06 -16.43 3.07
CA HIS A 140 -15.99 -16.48 1.60
C HIS A 140 -15.31 -17.76 1.07
N ALA A 141 -14.17 -18.15 1.64
CA ALA A 141 -13.49 -19.38 1.27
C ALA A 141 -14.36 -20.62 1.55
N ALA A 142 -15.03 -20.63 2.71
CA ALA A 142 -15.95 -21.71 3.07
C ALA A 142 -17.12 -21.80 2.10
N LEU A 143 -17.76 -20.67 1.80
CA LEU A 143 -18.87 -20.60 0.84
C LEU A 143 -18.45 -21.10 -0.54
N ALA A 144 -17.34 -20.59 -1.08
CA ALA A 144 -16.83 -21.02 -2.38
C ALA A 144 -16.56 -22.53 -2.41
N SER A 145 -15.85 -23.05 -1.40
CA SER A 145 -15.55 -24.48 -1.27
C SER A 145 -16.82 -25.32 -1.17
N SER A 146 -17.78 -24.93 -0.33
CA SER A 146 -19.05 -25.63 -0.16
C SER A 146 -19.87 -25.67 -1.45
N VAL A 147 -19.97 -24.57 -2.18
CA VAL A 147 -20.71 -24.52 -3.45
C VAL A 147 -20.06 -25.42 -4.50
N LEU A 148 -18.73 -25.37 -4.64
CA LEU A 148 -18.03 -26.19 -5.64
C LEU A 148 -18.09 -27.69 -5.31
N ILE A 149 -17.89 -28.06 -4.04
CA ILE A 149 -18.01 -29.45 -3.62
C ILE A 149 -19.44 -29.95 -3.79
N ALA A 150 -20.46 -29.16 -3.42
CA ALA A 150 -21.86 -29.54 -3.63
C ALA A 150 -22.16 -29.74 -5.12
N LEU A 151 -21.68 -28.84 -5.98
CA LEU A 151 -21.87 -28.95 -7.43
C LEU A 151 -21.22 -30.21 -8.00
N ASP A 152 -19.96 -30.48 -7.68
CA ASP A 152 -19.28 -31.67 -8.17
C ASP A 152 -19.83 -32.95 -7.54
N SER A 153 -20.32 -32.90 -6.30
CA SER A 153 -21.01 -34.05 -5.69
C SER A 153 -22.27 -34.42 -6.47
N TRP A 154 -23.07 -33.41 -6.86
CA TRP A 154 -24.25 -33.64 -7.69
C TRP A 154 -23.88 -34.20 -9.06
N ARG A 155 -22.87 -33.62 -9.70
CA ARG A 155 -22.40 -34.07 -11.02
C ARG A 155 -21.78 -35.47 -10.99
N LEU A 156 -21.18 -35.87 -9.88
CA LEU A 156 -20.68 -37.23 -9.66
C LEU A 156 -21.83 -38.24 -9.58
N ILE A 157 -22.92 -37.91 -8.89
CA ILE A 157 -24.12 -38.76 -8.79
C ILE A 157 -24.76 -38.94 -10.18
N ASP A 158 -24.79 -37.89 -10.99
CA ASP A 158 -25.29 -37.92 -12.37
C ASP A 158 -24.33 -38.63 -13.36
N GLY A 159 -23.15 -39.09 -12.90
CA GLY A 159 -22.16 -39.79 -13.72
C GLY A 159 -21.45 -38.89 -14.75
N LEU A 160 -21.54 -37.57 -14.60
CA LEU A 160 -20.95 -36.58 -15.52
C LEU A 160 -19.44 -36.44 -15.36
N ILE A 161 -18.90 -36.83 -14.20
CA ILE A 161 -17.48 -36.66 -13.84
C ILE A 161 -16.91 -37.90 -13.15
N PRO A 162 -15.60 -38.17 -13.30
CA PRO A 162 -14.95 -39.24 -12.56
C PRO A 162 -14.78 -38.88 -11.06
N PRO A 163 -14.72 -39.87 -10.16
CA PRO A 163 -14.55 -39.63 -8.72
C PRO A 163 -13.21 -38.97 -8.39
N THR A 164 -12.21 -39.00 -9.27
CA THR A 164 -10.95 -38.27 -9.08
C THR A 164 -11.12 -36.75 -9.10
N GLN A 165 -12.14 -36.25 -9.80
CA GLN A 165 -12.41 -34.82 -9.93
C GLN A 165 -12.91 -34.21 -8.61
N ILE A 166 -13.70 -34.95 -7.82
CA ILE A 166 -14.17 -34.45 -6.52
C ILE A 166 -13.01 -34.23 -5.54
N LEU A 167 -11.98 -35.10 -5.60
CA LEU A 167 -10.78 -34.96 -4.79
C LEU A 167 -9.98 -33.72 -5.21
N GLN A 168 -9.87 -33.47 -6.51
CA GLN A 168 -9.23 -32.24 -7.04
C GLN A 168 -9.98 -31.00 -6.56
N THR A 169 -11.31 -30.99 -6.63
CA THR A 169 -12.14 -29.87 -6.16
C THR A 169 -12.00 -29.66 -4.65
N GLY A 170 -11.90 -30.74 -3.86
CA GLY A 170 -11.58 -30.66 -2.44
C GLY A 170 -10.20 -30.03 -2.17
N LEU A 171 -9.18 -30.39 -2.96
CA LEU A 171 -7.84 -29.82 -2.85
C LEU A 171 -7.81 -28.33 -3.25
N VAL A 172 -8.54 -27.95 -4.29
CA VAL A 172 -8.74 -26.54 -4.68
C VAL A 172 -9.46 -25.77 -3.57
N GLY A 173 -10.49 -26.37 -2.96
CA GLY A 173 -11.18 -25.81 -1.79
C GLY A 173 -10.24 -25.57 -0.62
N PHE A 174 -9.35 -26.51 -0.29
CA PHE A 174 -8.28 -26.31 0.70
C PHE A 174 -7.35 -25.16 0.30
N GLY A 175 -6.99 -25.07 -0.99
CA GLY A 175 -6.22 -23.97 -1.55
C GLY A 175 -6.85 -22.60 -1.28
N TYR A 176 -8.17 -22.46 -1.39
CA TYR A 176 -8.87 -21.21 -1.07
C TYR A 176 -8.66 -20.76 0.38
N PHE A 177 -8.78 -21.67 1.33
CA PHE A 177 -8.52 -21.36 2.74
C PHE A 177 -7.06 -20.95 2.97
N ALA A 178 -6.12 -21.65 2.34
CA ALA A 178 -4.70 -21.32 2.41
C ALA A 178 -4.42 -19.92 1.81
N THR A 179 -4.97 -19.61 0.64
CA THR A 179 -4.80 -18.31 -0.02
C THR A 179 -5.39 -17.18 0.80
N VAL A 180 -6.60 -17.34 1.35
CA VAL A 180 -7.19 -16.35 2.24
C VAL A 180 -6.35 -16.18 3.51
N GLY A 181 -5.88 -17.27 4.11
CA GLY A 181 -5.00 -17.24 5.28
C GLY A 181 -3.70 -16.48 5.02
N ILE A 182 -3.05 -16.75 3.88
CA ILE A 182 -1.83 -16.05 3.45
C ILE A 182 -2.12 -14.56 3.21
N ALA A 183 -3.17 -14.22 2.48
CA ALA A 183 -3.55 -12.83 2.22
C ALA A 183 -3.81 -12.05 3.52
N LEU A 184 -4.49 -12.67 4.49
CA LEU A 184 -4.72 -12.09 5.81
C LEU A 184 -3.42 -11.95 6.62
N ALA A 185 -2.52 -12.93 6.55
CA ALA A 185 -1.22 -12.85 7.20
C ALA A 185 -0.36 -11.71 6.63
N LEU A 186 -0.35 -11.54 5.30
CA LEU A 186 0.33 -10.43 4.63
C LEU A 186 -0.28 -9.08 5.02
N CYS A 187 -1.62 -8.99 5.09
CA CYS A 187 -2.31 -7.77 5.54
C CYS A 187 -1.96 -7.42 7.00
N ARG A 188 -1.81 -8.42 7.89
CA ARG A 188 -1.36 -8.19 9.27
C ARG A 188 0.11 -7.80 9.34
N TYR A 189 0.96 -8.44 8.54
CA TYR A 189 2.38 -8.15 8.49
C TYR A 189 2.66 -6.74 7.96
N THR A 190 1.96 -6.32 6.90
CA THR A 190 2.06 -4.96 6.35
C THR A 190 1.63 -3.91 7.37
N LYS A 191 0.52 -4.12 8.09
CA LYS A 191 0.12 -3.25 9.20
C LYS A 191 1.14 -3.21 10.33
N ALA A 192 1.66 -4.35 10.75
CA ALA A 192 2.71 -4.42 11.76
C ALA A 192 3.99 -3.70 11.29
N SER A 193 4.35 -3.81 10.01
CA SER A 193 5.48 -3.09 9.41
C SER A 193 5.21 -1.60 9.27
N GLU A 194 3.97 -1.17 9.06
CA GLU A 194 3.57 0.24 9.08
C GLU A 194 3.67 0.79 10.51
N ASP A 195 3.24 0.04 11.52
CA ASP A 195 3.38 0.42 12.93
C ASP A 195 4.86 0.49 13.34
N LEU A 196 5.68 -0.47 12.92
CA LEU A 196 7.14 -0.47 13.11
C LEU A 196 7.81 0.66 12.32
N ALA A 197 7.35 1.00 11.12
CA ALA A 197 7.85 2.13 10.34
C ALA A 197 7.40 3.48 10.91
N ALA A 198 6.21 3.57 11.51
CA ALA A 198 5.75 4.73 12.25
C ALA A 198 6.59 4.92 13.52
N GLN A 199 6.94 3.83 14.22
CA GLN A 199 7.88 3.86 15.35
C GLN A 199 9.31 4.20 14.91
N ARG A 200 9.78 3.68 13.77
CA ARG A 200 11.07 4.06 13.17
C ARG A 200 11.06 5.48 12.59
N GLY A 201 9.90 6.02 12.23
CA GLY A 201 9.68 7.40 11.84
C GLY A 201 9.70 8.34 13.04
N ILE A 202 9.25 7.86 14.20
CA ILE A 202 9.51 8.51 15.49
C ILE A 202 11.02 8.50 15.75
N ASP A 203 11.75 7.41 15.48
CA ASP A 203 13.22 7.40 15.60
C ASP A 203 13.97 8.12 14.46
N VAL A 204 13.35 8.47 13.32
CA VAL A 204 13.96 9.34 12.30
C VAL A 204 13.69 10.82 12.60
N ALA A 205 12.53 11.16 13.21
CA ALA A 205 12.35 12.48 13.83
C ALA A 205 13.24 12.62 15.08
N ASN A 206 13.43 11.55 15.84
CA ASN A 206 14.28 11.54 17.02
C ASN A 206 15.77 11.35 16.67
N LEU A 207 16.15 10.83 15.50
CA LEU A 207 17.54 10.85 15.02
C LEU A 207 17.89 12.10 14.19
N GLU A 208 16.92 12.88 13.70
CA GLU A 208 17.22 14.27 13.32
C GLU A 208 17.31 15.18 14.55
N GLN A 209 16.55 14.89 15.61
CA GLN A 209 16.57 15.65 16.85
C GLN A 209 17.65 15.22 17.85
N VAL A 210 18.12 13.96 17.83
CA VAL A 210 19.29 13.51 18.63
C VAL A 210 20.60 13.76 17.88
N ASN A 211 20.66 13.69 16.55
CA ASN A 211 21.85 14.18 15.81
C ASN A 211 22.00 15.71 15.95
N ARG A 212 20.89 16.46 16.11
CA ARG A 212 20.94 17.89 16.47
C ARG A 212 21.08 18.19 17.96
N LEU A 213 20.93 17.22 18.86
CA LEU A 213 21.24 17.39 20.29
C LEU A 213 22.62 16.82 20.69
N ILE A 214 23.40 16.29 19.74
CA ILE A 214 24.85 16.04 19.91
C ILE A 214 25.70 17.14 19.21
N ILE A 215 25.11 17.99 18.36
CA ILE A 215 25.75 19.19 17.79
C ILE A 215 25.23 20.47 18.48
N GLN A 216 24.84 20.37 19.75
CA GLN A 216 24.61 21.53 20.62
C GLN A 216 25.51 21.53 21.87
N ASP A 217 26.47 20.62 21.96
CA ASP A 217 27.66 20.83 22.79
C ASP A 217 28.71 21.57 21.96
N MET A 218 28.39 22.85 21.74
CA MET A 218 29.32 23.85 21.28
C MET A 218 30.44 24.03 22.30
N GLN A 219 31.69 23.91 21.85
CA GLN A 219 32.78 24.66 22.46
C GLN A 219 33.53 25.57 21.48
N ASP A 220 33.40 25.40 20.16
CA ASP A 220 34.08 26.27 19.20
C ASP A 220 33.09 27.20 18.45
N GLY A 221 33.31 28.51 18.61
CA GLY A 221 32.56 29.55 17.91
C GLY A 221 33.07 29.71 16.48
N VAL A 222 32.27 29.32 15.49
CA VAL A 222 32.61 29.52 14.07
C VAL A 222 32.13 30.90 13.61
N LEU A 223 33.08 31.70 13.10
CA LEU A 223 32.85 33.01 12.49
C LEU A 223 33.32 32.96 11.04
N VAL A 224 32.40 33.13 10.09
CA VAL A 224 32.75 33.15 8.66
C VAL A 224 32.94 34.59 8.22
N VAL A 225 34.17 34.93 7.82
CA VAL A 225 34.57 36.26 7.39
C VAL A 225 34.99 36.21 5.92
N ASP A 226 34.48 37.16 5.13
CA ASP A 226 34.87 37.36 3.74
C ASP A 226 36.30 37.95 3.67
N LEU A 227 37.00 37.83 2.53
CA LEU A 227 38.37 38.33 2.31
C LEU A 227 38.52 39.86 2.54
N ASN A 228 37.38 40.57 2.62
CA ASN A 228 37.30 42.00 2.92
C ASN A 228 36.98 42.33 4.39
N GLY A 229 37.02 41.35 5.30
CA GLY A 229 36.82 41.55 6.74
C GLY A 229 35.36 41.76 7.18
N VAL A 230 34.40 41.31 6.38
CA VAL A 230 32.95 41.45 6.69
C VAL A 230 32.38 40.10 7.10
N VAL A 231 31.75 40.08 8.29
CA VAL A 231 31.12 38.89 8.87
C VAL A 231 29.80 38.62 8.15
N ARG A 232 29.66 37.45 7.51
CA ARG A 232 28.43 37.05 6.79
C ARG A 232 27.53 36.09 7.57
N GLY A 233 28.01 35.54 8.68
CA GLY A 233 27.20 34.72 9.58
C GLY A 233 27.93 34.41 10.89
N HIS A 234 27.18 34.33 11.99
CA HIS A 234 27.68 33.96 13.30
C HIS A 234 26.71 33.03 14.03
N ASN A 235 27.23 32.09 14.84
CA ASN A 235 26.43 31.22 15.70
C ASN A 235 26.15 31.89 17.07
N ALA A 236 25.12 31.44 17.78
CA ALA A 236 24.61 32.04 19.02
C ALA A 236 25.64 32.13 20.17
N GLN A 237 26.66 31.26 20.23
CA GLN A 237 27.73 31.37 21.24
C GLN A 237 28.69 32.51 20.98
N VAL A 238 28.86 32.97 19.73
CA VAL A 238 29.67 34.17 19.41
C VAL A 238 29.05 35.39 20.07
N THR A 239 27.72 35.45 20.13
CA THR A 239 26.97 36.52 20.81
C THR A 239 27.09 36.46 22.33
N ARG A 240 27.24 35.25 22.92
CA ARG A 240 27.48 35.07 24.37
C ARG A 240 28.92 35.42 24.76
N LEU A 241 29.91 35.06 23.94
CA LEU A 241 31.34 35.31 24.21
C LEU A 241 31.76 36.77 23.94
N LEU A 242 31.08 37.49 23.04
CA LEU A 242 31.38 38.89 22.69
C LEU A 242 30.59 39.95 23.46
N GLY A 243 29.90 39.57 24.55
CA GLY A 243 29.35 40.47 25.57
C GLY A 243 28.93 41.86 25.09
N ARG A 244 27.68 41.99 24.63
CA ARG A 244 26.98 43.28 24.44
C ARG A 244 27.68 44.31 23.53
N CYS A 245 28.52 43.89 22.58
CA CYS A 245 28.75 44.67 21.37
C CYS A 245 27.68 44.28 20.35
N THR A 246 26.72 45.17 20.13
CA THR A 246 25.68 45.04 19.11
C THR A 246 26.32 44.84 17.74
N ILE A 247 26.23 43.63 17.17
CA ILE A 247 26.45 43.42 15.74
C ILE A 247 25.14 43.80 15.05
N THR A 248 25.00 45.09 14.74
CA THR A 248 23.87 45.59 13.96
C THR A 248 24.16 45.35 12.49
N GLY A 249 23.55 44.32 11.91
CA GLY A 249 23.52 44.11 10.48
C GLY A 249 22.57 45.10 9.82
N ALA A 250 23.10 46.22 9.31
CA ALA A 250 22.60 46.98 8.17
C ALA A 250 23.47 48.23 7.99
N GLY A 251 24.21 48.33 6.88
CA GLY A 251 25.00 49.51 6.52
C GLY A 251 26.46 49.38 6.92
N GLY A 252 27.33 49.26 5.92
CA GLY A 252 28.76 48.98 6.09
C GLY A 252 29.48 49.94 7.04
N ARG A 253 30.12 49.38 8.06
CA ARG A 253 31.27 49.99 8.73
C ARG A 253 32.32 48.92 9.05
N ARG A 254 33.57 49.27 8.74
CA ARG A 254 34.78 48.50 9.05
C ARG A 254 34.92 48.34 10.56
N ILE A 255 35.26 47.13 10.98
CA ILE A 255 35.73 46.86 12.34
C ILE A 255 37.15 47.44 12.43
N SER A 256 37.31 48.56 13.13
CA SER A 256 38.63 49.10 13.46
C SER A 256 39.16 48.40 14.71
N PRO A 257 40.41 47.90 14.73
CA PRO A 257 40.97 47.32 15.94
C PRO A 257 41.30 48.45 16.93
N SER A 258 40.55 48.56 18.03
CA SER A 258 41.01 49.32 19.19
C SER A 258 41.99 48.46 20.01
N PRO A 259 43.09 49.01 20.55
CA PRO A 259 44.12 48.22 21.21
C PRO A 259 43.57 47.60 22.51
N CYS A 260 43.69 46.28 22.65
CA CYS A 260 43.40 45.55 23.89
C CYS A 260 44.27 46.09 25.04
N ARG A 261 43.64 46.79 26.00
CA ARG A 261 44.28 47.15 27.27
C ARG A 261 44.28 45.92 28.17
N ARG A 262 45.46 45.34 28.35
CA ARG A 262 45.74 44.12 29.14
C ARG A 262 45.46 44.38 30.63
N SER A 263 44.28 43.99 31.13
CA SER A 263 44.03 43.94 32.59
C SER A 263 44.34 42.55 33.13
N ARG A 264 45.35 42.50 33.99
CA ARG A 264 45.80 41.37 34.81
C ARG A 264 44.72 41.02 35.85
N SER A 265 44.05 39.86 35.70
CA SER A 265 43.57 39.08 36.86
C SER A 265 43.22 37.65 36.47
N ARG A 266 43.82 36.71 37.19
CA ARG A 266 43.69 35.24 37.12
C ARG A 266 42.23 34.74 37.05
N ARG A 267 41.93 33.87 36.06
CA ARG A 267 41.60 32.44 36.26
C ARG A 267 41.35 31.72 34.92
N ARG A 268 42.20 30.70 34.68
CA ARG A 268 41.99 29.44 33.95
C ARG A 268 41.41 29.48 32.52
N SER A 269 42.34 29.35 31.58
CA SER A 269 42.35 28.40 30.44
C SER A 269 41.18 28.42 29.43
N ALA A 270 41.43 29.03 28.28
CA ALA A 270 41.39 28.36 26.97
C ALA A 270 42.13 29.26 25.95
N CYS A 271 43.32 28.83 25.54
CA CYS A 271 44.07 29.42 24.44
C CYS A 271 43.51 28.76 23.17
N CYS A 272 42.63 29.41 22.41
CA CYS A 272 42.24 28.89 21.10
C CYS A 272 43.30 29.31 20.09
N GLU A 273 44.19 28.36 19.80
CA GLU A 273 45.08 28.34 18.65
C GLU A 273 44.20 28.28 17.38
N PHE A 274 44.09 29.38 16.65
CA PHE A 274 43.48 29.35 15.31
C PHE A 274 44.55 28.88 14.33
N ALA A 275 44.57 27.57 14.06
CA ALA A 275 45.33 26.99 12.98
C ALA A 275 44.74 27.44 11.64
N TRP A 276 45.47 28.30 10.93
CA TRP A 276 45.22 28.62 9.53
C TRP A 276 45.74 27.45 8.68
N CYS A 277 44.85 26.63 8.11
CA CYS A 277 45.20 25.85 6.93
C CYS A 277 44.93 26.73 5.71
N ALA A 278 46.00 27.15 5.05
CA ALA A 278 45.99 27.66 3.68
C ALA A 278 45.86 26.49 2.69
#